data_AF-A0A3D1BRB5-F1
#
_entry.id   AF-A0A3D1BRB5-F1
#
_cell.length_a   1.000
_cell.length_b   1.000
_cell.length_c   1.000
_cell.angle_alpha   90.00
_cell.angle_beta   90.00
_cell.angle_gamma   90.00
#
_symmetry.space_group_name_H-M   'P 1'
#
loop_
_entity.id
_entity.type
_entity.pdbx_description
1 polymer ?
#
loop_
_entity_poly.entity_id
_entity_poly.type
_entity_poly.pdbx_seq_one_letter_code
_entity_poly.pdbx_strand_id
1 'polypeptide(L)'
;MIEDDLILDKRIIKVHQDPRHDIPPANTEKCYLLVHEMAVRMNLLYSVLVEMEEAAEHINRNYRGADALKLNTKLEELRSVIVPDDVSPDGPNILNRMNWLFNQVRKNSDKPTQSQHYWISLLMKQADDLIIEWSEYSLLLN
;
A
#
# COMPACT_ATOMS: atom_id res chain seq x y z
N MET A 1 -20.50 6.25 12.91
CA MET A 1 -19.17 5.88 13.41
C MET A 1 -19.07 4.38 13.29
N ILE A 2 -18.31 3.91 12.30
CA ILE A 2 -17.78 2.55 12.31
C ILE A 2 -16.27 2.77 12.20
N GLU A 3 -15.60 2.64 13.34
CA GLU A 3 -14.14 2.49 13.42
C GLU A 3 -13.85 1.09 12.92
N ASP A 4 -13.61 0.97 11.62
CA ASP A 4 -13.26 -0.29 11.00
C ASP A 4 -11.75 -0.37 10.86
N ASP A 5 -11.09 -0.99 11.84
CA ASP A 5 -9.91 -1.80 11.59
C ASP A 5 -10.34 -2.97 10.67
N LEU A 6 -10.58 -2.63 9.40
CA LEU A 6 -10.99 -3.55 8.35
C LEU A 6 -9.75 -4.34 7.92
N ILE A 7 -9.47 -5.39 8.69
CA ILE A 7 -8.59 -6.47 8.27
C ILE A 7 -9.12 -6.98 6.92
N LEU A 8 -8.24 -6.99 5.91
CA LEU A 8 -8.55 -7.59 4.60
C LEU A 8 -8.78 -9.09 4.81
N ASP A 9 -10.03 -9.50 5.07
CA ASP A 9 -10.35 -10.92 5.20
C ASP A 9 -10.26 -11.56 3.82
N LYS A 10 -9.14 -12.26 3.60
CA LYS A 10 -8.83 -13.01 2.37
C LYS A 10 -9.92 -14.05 2.02
N ARG A 11 -10.82 -14.40 2.96
CA ARG A 11 -11.95 -15.33 2.78
C ARG A 11 -13.23 -14.66 2.26
N ILE A 12 -13.41 -13.34 2.45
CA ILE A 12 -14.61 -12.60 2.02
C ILE A 12 -14.57 -12.28 0.52
N ILE A 13 -13.39 -12.21 -0.08
CA ILE A 13 -13.23 -12.07 -1.54
C ILE A 13 -13.35 -13.47 -2.17
N LYS A 14 -14.58 -13.87 -2.50
CA LYS A 14 -14.80 -15.07 -3.32
C LYS A 14 -14.25 -14.83 -4.72
N VAL A 15 -13.19 -15.56 -5.06
CA VAL A 15 -12.66 -15.67 -6.42
C VAL A 15 -13.62 -16.54 -7.22
N HIS A 16 -14.40 -15.92 -8.11
CA HIS A 16 -15.11 -16.67 -9.15
C HIS A 16 -14.18 -16.79 -10.37
N GLN A 17 -13.76 -18.01 -10.70
CA GLN A 17 -13.08 -18.29 -11.96
C GLN A 17 -14.09 -18.52 -13.09
N ASP A 18 -13.92 -17.70 -14.13
CA ASP A 18 -14.00 -17.92 -15.58
C ASP A 18 -15.06 -18.86 -16.17
N PRO A 19 -15.87 -18.34 -17.12
CA PRO A 19 -16.32 -19.16 -18.22
C PRO A 19 -16.14 -18.43 -19.56
N ARG A 20 -14.93 -18.37 -20.11
CA ARG A 20 -14.60 -18.13 -21.53
C ARG A 20 -15.71 -17.44 -22.32
N HIS A 21 -16.01 -16.19 -22.00
CA HIS A 21 -17.06 -15.41 -22.65
C HIS A 21 -16.53 -14.04 -22.99
N ASP A 22 -16.82 -13.63 -24.23
CA ASP A 22 -16.48 -12.38 -24.88
C ASP A 22 -16.49 -11.18 -23.93
N ILE A 23 -15.31 -10.63 -23.68
CA ILE A 23 -15.15 -9.41 -22.90
C ILE A 23 -15.18 -8.22 -23.86
N PRO A 24 -16.14 -7.30 -23.73
CA PRO A 24 -16.15 -6.09 -24.52
C PRO A 24 -14.95 -5.20 -24.17
N PRO A 25 -14.26 -4.58 -25.16
CA PRO A 25 -13.04 -3.78 -24.96
C PRO A 25 -13.14 -2.70 -23.87
N ALA A 26 -14.31 -2.07 -23.71
CA ALA A 26 -14.55 -1.00 -22.72
C ALA A 26 -14.43 -1.45 -21.25
N ASN A 27 -14.51 -2.74 -20.97
CA ASN A 27 -14.39 -3.29 -19.62
C ASN A 27 -12.93 -3.63 -19.28
N THR A 28 -12.18 -4.12 -20.27
CA THR A 28 -10.73 -4.33 -20.19
C THR A 28 -10.00 -3.04 -19.84
N GLU A 29 -10.43 -1.91 -20.40
CA GLU A 29 -9.84 -0.58 -20.14
C GLU A 29 -10.00 -0.15 -18.68
N LYS A 30 -11.15 -0.38 -18.05
CA LYS A 30 -11.40 0.00 -16.64
C LYS A 30 -10.59 -0.84 -15.65
N CYS A 31 -10.49 -2.14 -15.90
CA CYS A 31 -9.63 -3.04 -15.12
C CYS A 31 -8.17 -2.59 -15.22
N TYR A 32 -7.71 -2.29 -16.43
CA TYR A 32 -6.35 -1.83 -16.69
C TYR A 32 -6.03 -0.53 -15.95
N LEU A 33 -6.94 0.45 -15.97
CA LEU A 33 -6.76 1.73 -15.26
C LEU A 33 -6.59 1.53 -13.75
N LEU A 34 -7.43 0.73 -13.10
CA LEU A 34 -7.32 0.48 -11.65
C LEU A 34 -6.04 -0.27 -11.26
N VAL A 35 -5.67 -1.26 -12.06
CA VAL A 35 -4.42 -2.01 -11.87
C VAL A 35 -3.21 -1.11 -12.09
N HIS A 36 -3.27 -0.22 -13.09
CA HIS A 36 -2.23 0.76 -13.37
C HIS A 36 -2.09 1.78 -12.22
N GLU A 37 -3.20 2.37 -11.77
CA GLU A 37 -3.18 3.34 -10.67
C GLU A 37 -2.65 2.74 -9.36
N MET A 38 -3.01 1.48 -9.08
CA MET A 38 -2.47 0.74 -7.94
C MET A 38 -0.96 0.49 -8.11
N ALA A 39 -0.50 0.11 -9.30
CA ALA A 39 0.92 -0.08 -9.58
C ALA A 39 1.74 1.21 -9.42
N VAL A 40 1.20 2.35 -9.88
CA VAL A 40 1.83 3.67 -9.68
C VAL A 40 2.03 3.96 -8.20
N ARG A 41 1.00 3.75 -7.37
CA ARG A 41 1.09 3.99 -5.92
C ARG A 41 2.00 3.01 -5.20
N MET A 42 2.03 1.75 -5.62
CA MET A 42 3.04 0.80 -5.12
C MET A 42 4.45 1.30 -5.41
N ASN A 43 4.72 1.81 -6.61
CA ASN A 43 6.04 2.39 -6.95
C ASN A 43 6.36 3.64 -6.13
N LEU A 44 5.37 4.49 -5.85
CA LEU A 44 5.54 5.64 -4.95
C LEU A 44 5.87 5.18 -3.53
N LEU A 45 5.17 4.19 -2.99
CA LEU A 45 5.48 3.61 -1.68
C LEU A 45 6.88 3.00 -1.62
N TYR A 46 7.32 2.31 -2.68
CA TYR A 46 8.71 1.84 -2.78
C TYR A 46 9.72 2.99 -2.79
N SER A 47 9.40 4.11 -3.45
CA SER A 47 10.27 5.30 -3.46
C SER A 47 10.35 5.93 -2.07
N VAL A 48 9.21 6.03 -1.38
CA VAL A 48 9.15 6.47 0.03
C VAL A 48 10.00 5.59 0.94
N LEU A 49 9.99 4.26 0.74
CA LEU A 49 10.85 3.36 1.53
C LEU A 49 12.35 3.66 1.34
N VAL A 50 12.78 3.96 0.12
CA VAL A 50 14.18 4.33 -0.15
C VAL A 50 14.51 5.66 0.53
N GLU A 51 13.63 6.65 0.43
CA GLU A 51 13.81 7.95 1.10
C GLU A 51 13.84 7.79 2.63
N MET A 52 13.04 6.88 3.20
CA MET A 52 13.05 6.55 4.62
C MET A 52 14.39 5.94 5.05
N GLU A 53 15.00 5.07 4.25
CA GLU A 53 16.34 4.52 4.51
C GLU A 53 17.40 5.63 4.52
N GLU A 54 17.37 6.53 3.54
CA GLU A 54 18.27 7.69 3.48
C GLU A 54 18.08 8.62 4.68
N ALA A 55 16.83 8.84 5.11
CA ALA A 55 16.52 9.62 6.30
C ALA A 55 17.04 8.98 7.59
N ALA A 56 16.94 7.64 7.72
CA ALA A 56 17.52 6.92 8.85
C ALA A 56 19.04 7.15 8.93
N GLU A 57 19.73 7.07 7.79
CA GLU A 57 21.17 7.37 7.72
C GLU A 57 21.47 8.81 8.12
N HIS A 58 20.68 9.77 7.62
CA HIS A 58 20.83 11.18 7.96
C HIS A 58 20.65 11.40 9.48
N ILE A 59 19.58 10.86 10.07
CA ILE A 59 19.29 10.96 11.50
C ILE A 59 20.48 10.45 12.32
N ASN A 60 20.97 9.26 11.97
CA ASN A 60 22.08 8.60 12.67
C ASN A 60 23.41 9.37 12.56
N ARG A 61 23.62 10.16 11.49
CA ARG A 61 24.82 10.99 11.31
C ARG A 61 24.73 12.31 12.07
N ASN A 62 23.56 12.94 12.11
CA ASN A 62 23.40 14.34 12.54
C ASN A 62 22.78 14.52 13.93
N TYR A 63 22.08 13.51 14.46
CA TYR A 63 21.39 13.57 15.74
C TYR A 63 22.01 12.57 16.73
N ARG A 64 21.82 12.77 18.04
CA ARG A 64 22.34 11.88 19.09
C ARG A 64 21.36 11.71 20.24
N GLY A 65 21.52 10.60 20.98
CA GLY A 65 20.80 10.37 22.23
C GLY A 65 19.29 10.28 22.03
N ALA A 66 18.53 10.96 22.90
CA ALA A 66 17.07 10.90 22.94
C ALA A 66 16.40 11.45 21.67
N ASP A 67 17.00 12.48 21.04
CA ASP A 67 16.43 13.08 19.83
C ASP A 67 16.53 12.13 18.63
N ALA A 68 17.69 11.50 18.43
CA ALA A 68 17.87 10.48 17.40
C ALA A 68 16.93 9.29 17.60
N LEU A 69 16.76 8.84 18.85
CA LEU A 69 15.84 7.76 19.19
C LEU A 69 14.39 8.12 18.83
N LYS A 70 13.92 9.30 19.22
CA LYS A 70 12.56 9.77 18.93
C LYS A 70 12.30 9.85 17.42
N LEU A 71 13.25 10.38 16.65
CA LEU A 71 13.13 10.48 15.20
C LEU A 71 13.08 9.08 14.56
N ASN A 72 14.04 8.21 14.89
CA ASN A 72 14.05 6.84 14.37
C ASN A 72 12.81 6.03 14.77
N THR A 73 12.24 6.23 15.96
CA THR A 73 10.98 5.58 16.34
C THR A 73 9.83 6.01 15.42
N LYS A 74 9.67 7.31 15.16
CA LYS A 74 8.61 7.79 14.25
C LYS A 74 8.82 7.29 12.82
N LEU A 75 10.06 7.23 12.37
CA LEU A 75 10.42 6.67 11.06
C LEU A 75 10.04 5.20 10.95
N GLU A 76 10.34 4.39 11.98
CA GLU A 76 9.98 2.97 12.00
C GLU A 76 8.47 2.77 12.08
N GLU A 77 7.75 3.59 12.84
CA GLU A 77 6.29 3.59 12.86
C GLU A 77 5.71 3.75 11.44
N LEU A 78 6.19 4.73 10.67
CA LEU A 78 5.75 4.95 9.28
C LEU A 78 6.13 3.77 8.37
N ARG A 79 7.37 3.29 8.47
CA ARG A 79 7.88 2.16 7.67
C ARG A 79 7.05 0.90 7.89
N SER A 80 6.68 0.63 9.15
CA SER A 80 5.87 -0.51 9.54
C SER A 80 4.45 -0.49 8.94
N VAL A 81 3.93 0.67 8.50
CA VAL A 81 2.66 0.74 7.76
C VAL A 81 2.83 0.27 6.31
N ILE A 82 4.00 0.52 5.71
CA ILE A 82 4.30 0.18 4.31
C ILE A 82 4.61 -1.31 4.16
N VAL A 83 5.60 -1.80 4.89
CA VAL A 83 6.08 -3.19 4.86
C VAL A 83 6.28 -3.71 6.28
N PRO A 84 6.09 -5.02 6.54
CA PRO A 84 6.40 -5.58 7.85
C PRO A 84 7.92 -5.66 8.05
N ASP A 85 8.36 -5.55 9.30
CA ASP A 85 9.61 -6.16 9.75
C ASP A 85 9.45 -7.69 9.60
N ASP A 86 10.01 -8.25 8.53
CA ASP A 86 10.36 -9.65 8.23
C ASP A 86 9.42 -10.83 8.61
N VAL A 87 8.25 -10.62 9.21
CA VAL A 87 7.55 -11.69 9.98
C VAL A 87 6.13 -12.02 9.51
N SER A 88 5.47 -11.29 8.59
CA SER A 88 4.18 -11.79 8.07
C SER A 88 3.69 -11.22 6.72
N PRO A 89 3.41 -12.08 5.71
CA PRO A 89 2.68 -11.71 4.50
C PRO A 89 1.16 -11.52 4.72
N ASP A 90 0.68 -11.72 5.96
CA ASP A 90 -0.71 -11.50 6.39
C ASP A 90 -0.87 -10.21 7.23
N GLY A 91 0.19 -9.40 7.37
CA GLY A 91 0.15 -8.15 8.13
C GLY A 91 -0.79 -7.09 7.52
N PRO A 92 -1.17 -6.07 8.31
CA PRO A 92 -2.07 -4.98 7.89
C PRO A 92 -1.47 -4.04 6.82
N ASN A 93 -0.22 -4.28 6.40
CA ASN A 93 0.62 -3.35 5.64
C ASN A 93 0.10 -3.09 4.22
N ILE A 94 0.24 -1.84 3.78
CA ILE A 94 -0.36 -1.35 2.54
C ILE A 94 0.25 -2.06 1.32
N LEU A 95 1.58 -2.13 1.22
CA LEU A 95 2.26 -2.60 0.01
C LEU A 95 2.00 -4.10 -0.24
N ASN A 96 2.02 -4.92 0.81
CA ASN A 96 1.70 -6.35 0.73
C ASN A 96 0.25 -6.59 0.30
N ARG A 97 -0.71 -5.82 0.86
CA ARG A 97 -2.13 -5.92 0.51
C ARG A 97 -2.40 -5.44 -0.91
N MET A 98 -1.76 -4.37 -1.35
CA MET A 98 -1.82 -3.89 -2.74
C MET A 98 -1.24 -4.92 -3.71
N ASN A 99 -0.07 -5.48 -3.42
CA ASN A 99 0.54 -6.52 -4.27
C ASN A 99 -0.31 -7.78 -4.36
N TRP A 100 -0.93 -8.20 -3.25
CA TRP A 100 -1.84 -9.34 -3.26
C TRP A 100 -3.08 -9.04 -4.12
N LEU A 101 -3.72 -7.90 -3.93
CA LEU A 101 -4.93 -7.52 -4.65
C LEU A 101 -4.66 -7.28 -6.14
N PHE A 102 -3.53 -6.67 -6.48
CA PHE A 102 -2.99 -6.55 -7.84
C PHE A 102 -2.92 -7.92 -8.52
N ASN A 103 -2.32 -8.90 -7.84
CA ASN A 103 -2.20 -10.24 -8.39
C ASN A 103 -3.54 -10.97 -8.51
N GLN A 104 -4.51 -10.73 -7.61
CA GLN A 104 -5.84 -11.31 -7.72
C GLN A 104 -6.63 -10.73 -8.91
N VAL A 105 -6.62 -9.41 -9.07
CA VAL A 105 -7.33 -8.72 -10.16
C VAL A 105 -6.69 -9.03 -11.52
N ARG A 106 -5.35 -9.07 -11.59
CA ARG A 106 -4.62 -9.42 -12.81
C ARG A 106 -4.90 -10.86 -13.27
N LYS A 107 -5.05 -11.81 -12.34
CA LYS A 107 -5.18 -13.24 -12.68
C LYS A 107 -6.61 -13.64 -13.09
N ASN A 108 -7.63 -12.96 -12.58
CA ASN A 108 -8.98 -13.55 -12.53
C ASN A 108 -10.13 -12.62 -12.97
N SER A 109 -9.87 -11.42 -13.50
CA SER A 109 -10.99 -10.50 -13.75
C SER A 109 -10.85 -9.56 -14.94
N ASP A 110 -11.89 -9.58 -15.77
CA ASP A 110 -12.17 -8.58 -16.80
C ASP A 110 -12.87 -7.34 -16.24
N LYS A 111 -13.45 -7.49 -15.04
CA LYS A 111 -13.97 -6.42 -14.19
C LYS A 111 -13.68 -6.77 -12.74
N PRO A 112 -13.11 -5.87 -11.92
CA PRO A 112 -12.97 -6.13 -10.50
C PRO A 112 -14.36 -6.26 -9.87
N THR A 113 -14.52 -7.13 -8.89
CA THR A 113 -15.76 -7.21 -8.10
C THR A 113 -15.96 -5.92 -7.32
N GLN A 114 -17.19 -5.64 -6.89
CA GLN A 114 -17.47 -4.48 -6.03
C GLN A 114 -16.57 -4.45 -4.77
N SER A 115 -16.33 -5.62 -4.17
CA SER A 115 -15.41 -5.75 -3.04
C SER A 115 -13.97 -5.43 -3.43
N GLN A 116 -13.48 -5.89 -4.59
CA GLN A 116 -12.14 -5.56 -5.07
C GLN A 116 -11.99 -4.06 -5.34
N HIS A 117 -12.99 -3.41 -5.95
CA HIS A 117 -13.01 -1.96 -6.14
C HIS A 117 -12.92 -1.19 -4.81
N TYR A 118 -13.73 -1.61 -3.83
CA TYR A 118 -13.71 -1.01 -2.50
C TYR A 118 -12.33 -1.11 -1.85
N TRP A 119 -11.74 -2.31 -1.86
CA TRP A 119 -10.42 -2.52 -1.25
C TRP A 119 -9.29 -1.82 -1.99
N ILE A 120 -9.31 -1.78 -3.33
CA ILE A 120 -8.35 -0.98 -4.10
C ILE A 120 -8.45 0.48 -3.69
N SER A 121 -9.67 1.05 -3.67
CA SER A 121 -9.87 2.46 -3.32
C SER A 121 -9.41 2.78 -1.90
N LEU A 122 -9.70 1.89 -0.94
CA LEU A 122 -9.25 2.03 0.45
C LEU A 122 -7.72 2.01 0.53
N LEU A 123 -7.07 1.03 -0.11
CA LEU A 123 -5.61 0.90 -0.09
C LEU A 123 -4.91 2.05 -0.81
N MET A 124 -5.47 2.55 -1.91
CA MET A 124 -4.96 3.73 -2.61
C MET A 124 -5.05 4.97 -1.72
N LYS A 125 -6.17 5.15 -1.01
CA LYS A 125 -6.31 6.26 -0.06
C LYS A 125 -5.28 6.13 1.08
N GLN A 126 -5.13 4.95 1.66
CA GLN A 126 -4.13 4.72 2.72
C GLN A 126 -2.70 5.00 2.22
N ALA A 127 -2.39 4.62 0.98
CA ALA A 127 -1.10 4.94 0.36
C ALA A 127 -0.91 6.45 0.20
N ASP A 128 -1.92 7.16 -0.32
CA ASP A 128 -1.88 8.61 -0.54
C ASP A 128 -1.76 9.35 0.81
N ASP A 129 -2.53 8.97 1.84
CA ASP A 129 -2.46 9.53 3.20
C ASP A 129 -1.06 9.34 3.81
N LEU A 130 -0.45 8.17 3.63
CA LEU A 130 0.89 7.88 4.14
C LEU A 130 1.99 8.64 3.38
N ILE A 131 1.86 8.82 2.07
CA ILE A 131 2.78 9.63 1.27
C ILE A 131 2.75 11.08 1.74
N ILE A 132 1.57 11.61 2.08
CA ILE A 132 1.42 12.95 2.66
C ILE A 132 2.11 12.99 4.04
N GLU A 133 1.82 12.03 4.93
CA GLU A 133 2.44 11.99 6.27
C GLU A 133 3.97 11.90 6.18
N TRP A 134 4.50 11.08 5.26
CA TRP A 134 5.94 11.02 4.99
C TRP A 134 6.50 12.35 4.51
N SER A 135 5.84 13.01 3.55
CA SER A 135 6.28 14.31 3.04
C SER A 135 6.32 15.38 4.13
N GLU A 136 5.37 15.38 5.05
CA GLU A 136 5.35 16.32 6.18
C GLU A 136 6.48 16.00 7.17
N TYR A 137 6.71 14.72 7.45
CA TYR A 137 7.76 14.28 8.35
C TYR A 137 9.17 14.52 7.78
N SER A 138 9.41 14.26 6.50
CA SER A 138 10.72 14.46 5.86
C SER A 138 11.13 15.93 5.77
N LEU A 139 10.16 16.85 5.70
CA LEU A 139 10.42 18.29 5.83
C LEU A 139 10.95 18.69 7.21
N LEU A 140 10.64 17.94 8.26
CA LEU A 140 11.14 18.21 9.62
C LEU A 140 12.59 17.73 9.81
N LEU A 141 13.09 16.89 8.90
CA LEU A 141 14.45 16.34 8.94
C LEU A 141 15.48 17.18 8.16
N ASN A 142 15.02 18.11 7.32
CA ASN A 142 15.86 19.05 6.55
C ASN A 142 16.02 20.40 7.28
#